data_AF-A0ABD0S054-F1
#
_entry.id   AF-A0ABD0S054-F1
#
_cell.length_a   1.000
_cell.length_b   1.000
_cell.length_c   1.000
_cell.angle_alpha   90.00
_cell.angle_beta   90.00
_cell.angle_gamma   90.00
#
_symmetry.space_group_name_H-M   'P 1'
#
loop_
_entity.id
_entity.type
_entity.pdbx_description
1 polymer ?
#
loop_
_entity_poly.entity_id
_entity_poly.type
_entity_poly.pdbx_seq_one_letter_code
_entity_poly.pdbx_strand_id
1 'polypeptide(L)'
;MMGAVVWLMVLWALLGWSQAAEKPPSLSVAVILGQTPTVSETALRPARGIGAPLDVTVLSVQVNQTDPGSMLTHLCELMSRQRLHGLVYGDGTDQEAVAQMLDFVSSQTSMPILGIHGGAAMTMAEK
;
A
#
# COMPACT_ATOMS: atom_id res chain seq x y z
N MET A 1 32.84 43.22 19.51
CA MET A 1 31.76 43.04 18.51
C MET A 1 31.64 41.61 17.96
N MET A 2 32.74 40.88 17.73
CA MET A 2 32.73 39.49 17.25
C MET A 2 32.13 38.44 18.19
N GLY A 3 32.29 38.59 19.52
CA GLY A 3 31.82 37.58 20.48
C GLY A 3 30.29 37.43 20.55
N ALA A 4 29.55 38.53 20.37
CA ALA A 4 28.09 38.50 20.38
C ALA A 4 27.52 37.78 19.15
N VAL A 5 28.16 37.94 17.99
CA VAL A 5 27.75 37.28 16.73
C VAL A 5 27.96 35.76 16.81
N VAL A 6 29.09 35.33 17.39
CA VAL A 6 29.38 33.91 17.60
C VAL A 6 28.39 33.30 18.60
N TRP A 7 28.08 34.01 19.68
CA TRP A 7 27.12 33.53 20.67
C TRP A 7 25.70 33.43 20.10
N LEU A 8 25.27 34.40 19.29
CA LEU A 8 23.98 34.38 18.61
C LEU A 8 23.88 33.22 17.59
N MET A 9 24.96 32.96 16.84
CA MET A 9 25.07 31.81 15.91
C MET A 9 24.99 30.47 16.64
N VAL A 10 25.67 30.34 17.78
CA VAL A 10 25.61 29.13 18.62
C VAL A 10 24.20 28.95 19.20
N LEU A 11 23.56 30.03 19.65
CA LEU A 11 22.18 29.97 20.16
C LEU A 11 21.19 29.56 19.05
N TRP A 12 21.38 30.06 17.83
CA TRP A 12 20.60 29.66 16.65
C TRP A 12 20.87 28.22 16.22
N ALA A 13 22.11 27.73 16.32
CA ALA A 13 22.44 26.34 16.03
C ALA A 13 21.82 25.39 17.07
N LEU A 14 21.79 25.80 18.35
CA LEU A 14 21.17 25.04 19.43
C LEU A 14 19.63 25.06 19.36
N LEU A 15 19.02 26.17 18.95
CA LEU A 15 17.56 26.24 18.73
C LEU A 15 17.12 25.62 17.39
N GLY A 16 17.92 25.75 16.34
CA GLY A 16 17.60 25.32 14.98
C GLY A 16 17.68 23.81 14.75
N TRP A 17 18.35 23.07 15.64
CA TRP A 17 18.45 21.61 15.54
C TRP A 17 17.22 20.86 16.08
N SER A 18 16.33 21.52 16.81
CA SER A 18 15.19 20.86 17.47
C SER A 18 13.93 20.72 16.61
N GLN A 19 13.95 21.07 15.32
CA GLN A 19 12.76 21.01 14.46
C GLN A 19 12.99 20.22 13.17
N ALA A 20 13.71 19.10 13.26
CA ALA A 20 13.42 17.99 12.35
C ALA A 20 12.11 17.34 12.82
N ALA A 21 10.97 17.94 12.45
CA ALA A 21 9.69 17.27 12.55
C ALA A 21 9.78 16.00 11.69
N GLU A 22 10.08 14.86 12.29
CA GLU A 22 10.14 13.59 11.58
C GLU A 22 8.77 13.36 10.94
N LYS A 23 8.72 13.44 9.60
CA LYS A 23 7.50 13.17 8.85
C LYS A 23 7.03 11.76 9.24
N PRO A 24 5.77 11.56 9.63
CA PRO A 24 5.28 10.23 9.97
C PRO A 24 5.58 9.26 8.83
N PRO A 25 6.04 8.03 9.11
CA PRO A 25 6.29 7.03 8.08
C PRO A 25 5.03 6.85 7.21
N SER A 26 5.19 6.83 5.89
CA SER A 26 4.07 6.68 4.96
C SER A 26 3.84 5.21 4.63
N LEU A 27 2.59 4.77 4.66
CA LEU A 27 2.16 3.43 4.24
C LEU A 27 1.25 3.57 3.02
N SER A 28 1.59 2.92 1.91
CA SER A 28 0.77 2.94 0.69
C SER A 28 0.24 1.54 0.40
N VAL A 29 -1.08 1.39 0.33
CA VAL A 29 -1.76 0.12 0.07
C VAL A 29 -2.62 0.26 -1.18
N ALA A 30 -2.48 -0.67 -2.12
CA ALA A 30 -3.41 -0.77 -3.24
C ALA A 30 -4.60 -1.66 -2.86
N VAL A 31 -5.79 -1.29 -3.30
CA VAL A 31 -7.00 -2.11 -3.24
C VAL A 31 -7.46 -2.33 -4.66
N ILE A 32 -7.32 -3.56 -5.15
CA ILE A 32 -7.69 -3.95 -6.51
C ILE A 32 -8.97 -4.78 -6.46
N LEU A 33 -9.98 -4.33 -7.20
CA LEU A 33 -11.30 -4.92 -7.25
C LEU A 33 -11.61 -5.34 -8.69
N GLY A 34 -11.67 -6.65 -8.92
CA GLY A 34 -11.93 -7.26 -10.24
C GLY A 34 -13.34 -7.81 -10.34
N GLN A 35 -14.11 -7.48 -11.38
CA GLN A 35 -15.47 -8.03 -11.56
C GLN A 35 -16.41 -7.88 -10.33
N THR A 36 -16.14 -6.91 -9.47
CA THR A 36 -16.94 -6.58 -8.28
C THR A 36 -17.63 -5.21 -8.48
N PRO A 37 -18.70 -4.90 -7.72
CA PRO A 37 -19.31 -3.57 -7.76
C PRO A 37 -18.29 -2.49 -7.42
N THR A 38 -18.41 -1.32 -8.05
CA THR A 38 -17.53 -0.19 -7.78
C THR A 38 -17.70 0.30 -6.34
N VAL A 39 -16.59 0.38 -5.61
CA VAL A 39 -16.56 0.88 -4.24
C VAL A 39 -16.08 2.32 -4.24
N SER A 40 -16.78 3.21 -3.53
CA SER A 40 -16.35 4.61 -3.40
C SER A 40 -15.03 4.67 -2.61
N GLU A 41 -14.08 5.50 -3.07
CA GLU A 41 -12.82 5.76 -2.36
C GLU A 41 -13.04 6.19 -0.91
N THR A 42 -14.15 6.87 -0.63
CA THR A 42 -14.51 7.29 0.74
C THR A 42 -14.77 6.11 1.68
N ALA A 43 -15.29 4.99 1.17
CA ALA A 43 -15.51 3.76 1.92
C ALA A 43 -14.21 3.00 2.19
N LEU A 44 -13.19 3.20 1.35
CA LEU A 44 -11.86 2.60 1.50
C LEU A 44 -10.91 3.45 2.35
N ARG A 45 -11.37 4.61 2.85
CA ARG A 45 -10.56 5.46 3.71
C ARG A 45 -10.27 4.74 5.04
N PRO A 46 -9.00 4.69 5.46
CA PRO A 46 -8.66 4.17 6.78
C PRO A 46 -9.46 4.90 7.86
N ALA A 47 -10.02 4.14 8.80
CA ALA A 47 -10.69 4.73 9.96
C ALA A 47 -9.67 5.58 10.74
N ARG A 48 -9.88 6.90 10.78
CA ARG A 48 -9.09 7.81 11.62
C ARG A 48 -9.46 7.52 13.07
N GLY A 49 -8.56 6.92 13.85
CA GLY A 49 -8.85 6.74 15.29
C GLY A 49 -7.98 5.75 16.06
N ILE A 50 -7.27 4.85 15.41
CA ILE A 50 -6.24 4.06 16.11
C ILE A 50 -4.95 4.83 15.89
N GLY A 51 -4.29 5.26 16.97
CA GLY A 51 -3.11 6.15 16.99
C GLY A 51 -1.86 5.61 16.30
N ALA A 52 -1.99 5.13 15.07
CA ALA A 52 -0.89 4.71 14.23
C ALA A 52 -0.14 5.99 13.81
N PRO A 53 1.17 6.09 14.10
CA PRO A 53 2.01 7.22 13.69
C PRO A 53 2.29 7.23 12.18
N LEU A 54 1.43 6.61 11.36
CA LEU A 54 1.65 6.32 9.94
C LEU A 54 0.70 7.16 9.06
N ASP A 55 1.25 7.75 8.00
CA ASP A 55 0.48 8.41 6.95
C ASP A 55 0.03 7.38 5.90
N VAL A 56 -1.22 6.92 6.01
CA VAL A 56 -1.76 5.83 5.17
C VAL A 56 -2.43 6.38 3.91
N THR A 57 -1.93 5.95 2.75
CA THR A 57 -2.51 6.21 1.43
C THR A 57 -3.12 4.93 0.88
N VAL A 58 -4.36 5.01 0.40
CA VAL A 58 -5.06 3.89 -0.24
C VAL A 58 -5.27 4.21 -1.72
N LEU A 59 -4.77 3.34 -2.61
CA LEU A 59 -4.97 3.44 -4.05
C LEU A 59 -6.04 2.43 -4.49
N SER A 60 -7.22 2.92 -4.88
CA SER A 60 -8.31 2.08 -5.38
C SER A 60 -8.15 1.86 -6.88
N VAL A 61 -8.16 0.60 -7.33
CA VAL A 61 -8.07 0.22 -8.75
C VAL A 61 -9.19 -0.75 -9.09
N GLN A 62 -9.98 -0.42 -10.10
CA GLN A 62 -10.98 -1.32 -10.65
C GLN A 62 -10.43 -2.02 -11.89
N VAL A 63 -10.50 -3.35 -11.94
CA VAL A 63 -10.09 -4.14 -13.10
C VAL A 63 -11.27 -4.90 -13.68
N ASN A 64 -11.29 -5.00 -15.01
CA ASN A 64 -12.42 -5.65 -15.72
C ASN A 64 -12.10 -7.10 -16.11
N GLN A 65 -10.82 -7.42 -16.22
CA GLN A 65 -10.31 -8.77 -16.48
C GLN A 65 -9.77 -9.36 -15.19
N THR A 66 -9.89 -10.67 -15.05
CA THR A 66 -9.42 -11.46 -13.90
C THR A 66 -8.62 -12.67 -14.36
N ASP A 67 -8.22 -12.73 -15.64
CA ASP A 67 -7.33 -13.79 -16.11
C ASP A 67 -5.94 -13.63 -15.46
N PRO A 68 -5.34 -14.71 -14.91
CA PRO A 68 -4.11 -14.60 -14.12
C PRO A 68 -2.93 -13.98 -14.87
N GLY A 69 -2.83 -14.20 -16.19
CA GLY A 69 -1.73 -13.67 -17.01
C GLY A 69 -1.78 -12.16 -17.18
N SER A 70 -2.96 -11.62 -17.53
CA SER A 70 -3.14 -10.18 -17.65
C SER A 70 -3.10 -9.48 -16.29
N MET A 71 -3.65 -10.12 -15.25
CA MET A 71 -3.56 -9.62 -13.87
C MET A 71 -2.13 -9.53 -13.37
N LEU A 72 -1.30 -10.56 -13.60
CA LEU A 72 0.11 -10.52 -13.26
C LEU A 72 0.81 -9.33 -13.92
N THR A 73 0.58 -9.12 -15.21
CA THR A 73 1.17 -8.01 -15.96
C THR A 73 0.73 -6.65 -15.39
N HIS A 74 -0.56 -6.50 -15.11
CA HIS A 74 -1.12 -5.28 -14.54
C HIS A 74 -0.56 -4.99 -13.13
N LEU A 75 -0.41 -6.03 -12.30
CA LEU A 75 0.18 -5.91 -10.97
C LEU A 75 1.63 -5.45 -11.05
N CYS A 76 2.43 -6.08 -11.91
CA CYS A 76 3.81 -5.71 -12.14
C CYS A 76 3.95 -4.26 -12.63
N GLU A 77 3.08 -3.83 -13.55
CA GLU A 77 3.06 -2.44 -14.03
C GLU A 77 2.70 -1.47 -12.89
N LEU A 78 1.67 -1.78 -12.10
CA LEU A 78 1.25 -0.95 -10.96
C LEU A 78 2.38 -0.81 -9.94
N MET A 79 3.02 -1.92 -9.57
CA MET A 79 4.16 -1.97 -8.65
C MET A 79 5.38 -1.22 -9.17
N SER A 80 5.60 -1.21 -10.49
CA SER A 80 6.72 -0.46 -11.09
C SER A 80 6.52 1.06 -11.01
N ARG A 81 5.26 1.51 -10.98
CA ARG A 81 4.89 2.93 -10.99
C ARG A 81 4.64 3.50 -9.60
N GLN A 82 4.19 2.66 -8.67
CA GLN A 82 3.77 3.05 -7.34
C GLN A 82 4.60 2.32 -6.29
N ARG A 83 5.09 3.05 -5.28
CA ARG A 83 5.71 2.44 -4.10
C ARG A 83 4.65 1.89 -3.16
N LEU A 84 4.13 0.72 -3.51
CA LEU A 84 3.19 -0.02 -2.68
C LEU A 84 3.93 -0.79 -1.59
N HIS A 85 3.34 -0.81 -0.40
CA HIS A 85 3.82 -1.55 0.76
C HIS A 85 2.96 -2.78 1.04
N GLY A 86 1.75 -2.81 0.47
CA GLY A 86 0.84 -3.93 0.55
C GLY A 86 -0.25 -3.83 -0.51
N LEU A 87 -0.92 -4.95 -0.72
CA LEU A 87 -1.99 -5.06 -1.69
C LEU A 87 -3.18 -5.82 -1.08
N VAL A 88 -4.38 -5.32 -1.32
CA VAL A 88 -5.64 -6.02 -1.08
C VAL A 88 -6.25 -6.32 -2.44
N TYR A 89 -6.66 -7.56 -2.66
CA TYR A 89 -7.24 -7.99 -3.92
C TYR A 89 -8.55 -8.73 -3.67
N GLY A 90 -9.60 -8.38 -4.41
CA GLY A 90 -10.86 -9.13 -4.43
C GLY A 90 -11.36 -9.25 -5.85
N ASP A 91 -11.84 -10.43 -6.22
CA ASP A 91 -12.48 -10.65 -7.51
C ASP A 91 -13.88 -11.25 -7.39
N GLY A 92 -14.68 -11.13 -8.45
CA GLY A 92 -15.98 -11.79 -8.58
C GLY A 92 -15.92 -13.15 -9.26
N THR A 93 -14.76 -13.81 -9.28
CA THR A 93 -14.57 -15.12 -9.90
C THR A 93 -14.58 -16.24 -8.87
N ASP A 94 -14.68 -17.49 -9.33
CA ASP A 94 -14.44 -18.69 -8.52
C ASP A 94 -13.16 -19.43 -8.98
N GLN A 95 -12.17 -18.69 -9.47
CA GLN A 95 -10.93 -19.26 -10.01
C GLN A 95 -9.81 -19.24 -8.98
N GLU A 96 -9.47 -20.40 -8.43
CA GLU A 96 -8.32 -20.58 -7.51
C GLU A 96 -6.98 -20.16 -8.12
N ALA A 97 -6.88 -20.14 -9.46
CA ALA A 97 -5.68 -19.70 -10.18
C ALA A 97 -5.31 -18.24 -9.85
N VAL A 98 -6.28 -17.41 -9.46
CA VAL A 98 -6.02 -16.04 -9.02
C VAL A 98 -5.27 -16.04 -7.68
N ALA A 99 -5.75 -16.80 -6.68
CA ALA A 99 -5.05 -16.92 -5.39
C ALA A 99 -3.60 -17.42 -5.56
N GLN A 100 -3.39 -18.46 -6.37
CA GLN A 100 -2.05 -18.99 -6.63
C GLN A 100 -1.12 -17.98 -7.32
N MET A 101 -1.65 -17.18 -8.24
CA MET A 101 -0.91 -16.11 -8.89
C MET A 101 -0.55 -14.99 -7.91
N LEU A 102 -1.46 -14.62 -6.99
CA LEU A 102 -1.17 -13.69 -5.91
C LEU A 102 -0.11 -14.24 -4.95
N ASP A 103 -0.17 -15.53 -4.59
CA ASP A 103 0.86 -16.19 -3.77
C ASP A 103 2.22 -16.17 -4.46
N PHE A 104 2.25 -16.46 -5.76
CA PHE A 104 3.45 -16.33 -6.57
C PHE A 104 4.02 -14.91 -6.46
N VAL A 105 3.22 -13.88 -6.73
CA VAL A 105 3.71 -12.48 -6.65
C VAL A 105 4.17 -12.13 -5.24
N SER A 106 3.42 -12.51 -4.20
CA SER A 106 3.82 -12.26 -2.81
C SER A 106 5.17 -12.90 -2.51
N SER A 107 5.39 -14.16 -2.93
CA SER A 107 6.67 -14.87 -2.75
C SER A 107 7.83 -14.22 -3.50
N GLN A 108 7.59 -13.69 -4.71
CA GLN A 108 8.63 -13.05 -5.53
C GLN A 108 8.99 -11.66 -5.05
N THR A 109 8.05 -10.95 -4.41
CA THR A 109 8.19 -9.52 -4.09
C THR A 109 8.36 -9.26 -2.60
N SER A 110 8.11 -10.27 -1.76
CA SER A 110 7.97 -10.14 -0.31
C SER A 110 6.93 -9.10 0.12
N MET A 111 6.02 -8.71 -0.79
CA MET A 111 4.94 -7.79 -0.48
C MET A 111 3.76 -8.55 0.11
N PRO A 112 3.18 -8.09 1.24
CA PRO A 112 1.96 -8.68 1.77
C PRO A 112 0.79 -8.43 0.81
N ILE A 113 0.14 -9.52 0.41
CA ILE A 113 -1.06 -9.51 -0.43
C ILE A 113 -2.19 -10.19 0.36
N LEU A 114 -3.35 -9.53 0.44
CA LEU A 114 -4.54 -10.04 1.12
C LEU A 114 -5.68 -10.25 0.13
N GLY A 115 -6.04 -11.52 -0.11
CA GLY A 115 -7.26 -11.89 -0.83
C GLY A 115 -8.51 -11.75 0.05
N ILE A 116 -9.51 -11.00 -0.40
CA ILE A 116 -10.71 -10.70 0.41
C ILE A 116 -12.03 -11.25 -0.16
N HIS A 117 -12.08 -11.59 -1.45
CA HIS A 117 -13.29 -12.07 -2.11
C HIS A 117 -12.98 -12.89 -3.37
N GLY A 118 -13.90 -13.79 -3.74
CA GLY A 118 -13.84 -14.62 -4.94
C GLY A 118 -12.67 -15.61 -4.95
N GLY A 119 -12.12 -15.82 -6.16
CA GLY A 119 -11.01 -16.71 -6.45
C GLY A 119 -9.76 -16.35 -5.66
N ALA A 120 -9.52 -15.06 -5.44
CA ALA A 120 -8.42 -14.55 -4.61
C ALA A 120 -8.50 -14.94 -3.13
N ALA A 121 -9.70 -15.25 -2.60
CA ALA A 121 -9.87 -15.69 -1.21
C ALA A 121 -9.96 -17.22 -1.07
N MET A 122 -9.87 -17.96 -2.17
CA MET A 122 -9.90 -19.41 -2.13
C MET A 122 -8.57 -19.97 -1.63
N THR A 123 -8.65 -20.98 -0.76
CA THR A 123 -7.49 -21.75 -0.31
C THR A 123 -7.42 -23.03 -1.11
N MET A 124 -6.25 -23.34 -1.69
CA MET A 124 -6.03 -24.63 -2.33
C MET A 124 -6.14 -25.74 -1.27
N ALA A 125 -7.10 -26.66 -1.43
CA ALA A 125 -7.12 -27.89 -0.67
C ALA A 125 -6.26 -28.92 -1.42
N GLU A 126 -5.26 -29.49 -0.74
CA GLU A 126 -4.51 -30.64 -1.25
C GLU A 126 -5.50 -31.77 -1.56
N LYS A 127 -5.42 -32.33 -2.77
CA LYS A 127 -6.25 -33.46 -3.20
C LYS A 127 -5.49 -34.78 -3.07
#